data_AF-Q7QL15-F1
#
_entry.id   AF-Q7QL15-F1
#
_cell.length_a   1.000
_cell.length_b   1.000
_cell.length_c   1.000
_cell.angle_alpha   90.00
_cell.angle_beta   90.00
_cell.angle_gamma   90.00
#
_symmetry.space_group_name_H-M   'P 1'
#
loop_
_entity.id
_entity.type
_entity.pdbx_description
1 polymer ?
#
loop_
_entity_poly.entity_id
_entity_poly.type
_entity_poly.pdbx_seq_one_letter_code
_entity_poly.pdbx_strand_id
1 'polypeptide(L)'
;MSSELQHENHLIQLRAKLNERKIKLWEVPYMQVEGDEQRHSNGEEMLRLAEQFGAELGIATELCLRTLTALQRNALDKLQSKDEFQRTGLATVRVRAPTQTGSNREFDLKVQVTETGSQLCELIGQRLSLDARKIKLVCSGKIINGVRTLQEQKVSNGATVMALVMACSEEEAKRECSTYDRVHKIRSDAEMLINENDSSNFLSDQSGNAIFLPKNEKQALLMGLTLYEKGKAAMKADSCEEALLLLLEADHDFRNCNSQLLNVVDNYALLNLDIVWCYLRLKNLNQLPDAEERLKVCELKFQQSYGKNMARVAAIRGEQSNEKILLVRLHLLKAVLYFHQNKREDARTMFRVVETELLKLRIDDDCLSRLMECGYGMKECRIALRACSNDVEAAIEFIHSQRETRRVNERRSERER
;
A
#
# COMPACT_ATOMS: atom_id res chain seq x y z
N MET A 1 9.18 -1.22 -21.36
CA MET A 1 8.00 -1.35 -20.46
C MET A 1 7.31 -2.66 -20.78
N SER A 2 6.78 -3.39 -19.79
CA SER A 2 5.99 -4.59 -20.10
C SER A 2 4.72 -4.21 -20.88
N SER A 3 4.26 -5.09 -21.77
CA SER A 3 3.03 -4.90 -22.56
C SER A 3 1.80 -4.64 -21.67
N GLU A 4 1.76 -5.27 -20.50
CA GLU A 4 0.70 -5.09 -19.49
C GLU A 4 0.62 -3.66 -18.93
N LEU A 5 1.77 -3.09 -18.53
CA LEU A 5 1.84 -1.72 -18.00
C LEU A 5 1.42 -0.68 -19.04
N GLN A 6 1.76 -0.91 -20.31
CA GLN A 6 1.33 -0.04 -21.40
C GLN A 6 -0.17 -0.13 -21.65
N HIS A 7 -0.72 -1.34 -21.64
CA HIS A 7 -2.16 -1.54 -21.81
C HIS A 7 -2.97 -0.86 -20.68
N GLU A 8 -2.54 -1.04 -19.43
CA GLU A 8 -3.15 -0.39 -18.27
C GLU A 8 -3.06 1.14 -18.34
N ASN A 9 -1.90 1.66 -18.76
CA ASN A 9 -1.70 3.08 -18.96
C ASN A 9 -2.66 3.68 -20.01
N HIS A 10 -2.93 2.97 -21.11
CA HIS A 10 -3.90 3.42 -22.11
C HIS A 10 -5.33 3.36 -21.59
N LEU A 11 -5.68 2.30 -20.85
CA LEU A 11 -7.00 2.15 -20.25
C LEU A 11 -7.32 3.29 -19.27
N ILE A 12 -6.36 3.69 -18.43
CA ILE A 12 -6.50 4.81 -17.49
C ILE A 12 -6.77 6.12 -18.25
N GLN A 13 -5.99 6.41 -19.29
CA GLN A 13 -6.12 7.65 -20.07
C GLN A 13 -7.45 7.72 -20.82
N LEU A 14 -7.83 6.64 -21.51
CA LEU A 14 -9.07 6.58 -22.26
C LEU A 14 -10.29 6.69 -21.34
N ARG A 15 -10.26 6.00 -20.17
CA ARG A 15 -11.34 6.12 -19.17
C ARG A 15 -11.46 7.56 -18.65
N ALA A 16 -10.34 8.23 -18.39
CA ALA A 16 -10.37 9.62 -17.95
C ALA A 16 -10.93 10.56 -19.02
N LYS A 17 -10.57 10.38 -20.29
CA LYS A 17 -11.11 11.16 -21.42
C LYS A 17 -12.61 10.96 -21.61
N LEU A 18 -13.09 9.71 -21.49
CA LEU A 18 -14.53 9.42 -21.50
C LEU A 18 -15.26 10.17 -20.39
N ASN A 19 -14.72 10.15 -19.17
CA ASN A 19 -15.31 10.84 -18.02
C ASN A 19 -15.28 12.36 -18.18
N GLU A 20 -14.17 12.93 -18.64
CA GLU A 20 -13.99 14.37 -18.92
C GLU A 20 -15.06 14.88 -19.90
N ARG A 21 -15.32 14.12 -20.97
CA ARG A 21 -16.31 14.45 -21.99
C ARG A 21 -17.72 13.93 -21.68
N LYS A 22 -17.91 13.28 -20.53
CA LYS A 22 -19.16 12.63 -20.11
C LYS A 22 -19.72 11.66 -21.14
N ILE A 23 -18.82 11.00 -21.88
CA ILE A 23 -19.19 10.02 -22.91
C ILE A 23 -19.52 8.69 -22.23
N LYS A 24 -20.70 8.17 -22.54
CA LYS A 24 -21.14 6.84 -22.10
C LYS A 24 -21.21 5.91 -23.30
N LEU A 25 -20.32 4.94 -23.32
CA LEU A 25 -20.19 4.01 -24.45
C LEU A 25 -21.39 3.06 -24.61
N TRP A 26 -22.28 2.99 -23.61
CA TRP A 26 -23.49 2.17 -23.63
C TRP A 26 -24.75 2.96 -24.06
N GLU A 27 -24.59 4.21 -24.48
CA GLU A 27 -25.67 5.08 -24.98
C GLU A 27 -25.42 5.45 -26.45
N VAL A 28 -26.45 6.02 -27.11
CA VAL A 28 -26.35 6.57 -28.47
C VAL A 28 -25.32 7.72 -28.47
N PRO A 29 -24.43 7.85 -29.46
CA PRO A 29 -24.39 7.15 -30.76
C PRO A 29 -23.56 5.85 -30.79
N TYR A 30 -22.92 5.48 -29.69
CA TYR A 30 -21.98 4.34 -29.62
C TYR A 30 -22.66 2.98 -29.51
N MET A 31 -23.94 2.97 -29.13
CA MET A 31 -24.83 1.82 -29.19
C MET A 31 -25.96 2.09 -30.17
N GLN A 32 -26.21 1.12 -31.03
CA GLN A 32 -27.38 1.06 -31.90
C GLN A 32 -28.41 0.08 -31.32
N VAL A 33 -29.68 0.42 -31.47
CA VAL A 33 -30.80 -0.43 -31.12
C VAL A 33 -31.47 -0.83 -32.43
N GLU A 34 -31.31 -2.09 -32.83
CA GLU A 34 -32.04 -2.67 -33.96
C GLU A 34 -33.19 -3.51 -33.42
N GLY A 35 -34.43 -3.15 -33.77
CA GLY A 35 -35.63 -3.84 -33.29
C GLY A 35 -35.87 -3.70 -31.77
N ASP A 36 -36.74 -4.55 -31.22
CA ASP A 36 -37.22 -4.40 -29.83
C ASP A 36 -36.21 -4.82 -28.74
N GLU A 37 -35.13 -5.56 -29.02
CA GLU A 37 -34.31 -6.11 -27.92
C GLU A 37 -32.78 -6.21 -28.14
N GLN A 38 -32.24 -5.97 -29.35
CA GLN A 38 -30.81 -6.22 -29.63
C GLN A 38 -29.99 -4.93 -29.73
N ARG A 39 -29.30 -4.61 -28.64
CA ARG A 39 -28.32 -3.53 -28.57
C ARG A 39 -26.97 -4.02 -29.09
N HIS A 40 -26.45 -3.40 -30.15
CA HIS A 40 -25.12 -3.70 -30.70
C HIS A 40 -24.22 -2.47 -30.72
N SER A 41 -22.92 -2.71 -30.70
CA SER A 41 -21.91 -1.64 -30.74
C SER A 41 -21.86 -1.02 -32.12
N ASN A 42 -21.95 0.31 -32.20
CA ASN A 42 -21.80 1.05 -33.44
C ASN A 42 -20.31 1.16 -33.81
N GLY A 43 -19.84 0.28 -34.70
CA GLY A 43 -18.43 0.20 -35.07
C GLY A 43 -17.87 1.49 -35.67
N GLU A 44 -18.65 2.23 -36.46
CA GLU A 44 -18.21 3.46 -37.12
C GLU A 44 -17.98 4.58 -36.10
N GLU A 45 -18.94 4.79 -35.18
CA GLU A 45 -18.82 5.82 -34.14
C GLU A 45 -17.73 5.48 -33.12
N MET A 46 -17.56 4.19 -32.80
CA MET A 46 -16.45 3.73 -31.97
C MET A 46 -15.09 3.95 -32.64
N LEU A 47 -14.98 3.76 -33.96
CA LEU A 47 -13.77 4.03 -34.73
C LEU A 47 -13.45 5.53 -34.77
N ARG A 48 -14.45 6.38 -35.06
CA ARG A 48 -14.30 7.85 -35.02
C ARG A 48 -13.81 8.34 -33.65
N LEU A 49 -14.39 7.81 -32.57
CA LEU A 49 -13.96 8.12 -31.21
C LEU A 49 -12.52 7.66 -30.96
N ALA A 50 -12.16 6.46 -31.44
CA ALA A 50 -10.81 5.92 -31.32
C ALA A 50 -9.76 6.76 -32.07
N GLU A 51 -10.08 7.25 -33.26
CA GLU A 51 -9.22 8.15 -34.05
C GLU A 51 -9.01 9.48 -33.32
N GLN A 52 -10.11 10.08 -32.83
CA GLN A 52 -10.05 11.34 -32.11
C GLN A 52 -9.21 11.22 -30.83
N PHE A 53 -9.50 10.22 -29.99
CA PHE A 53 -8.76 10.01 -28.75
C PHE A 53 -7.32 9.54 -29.02
N GLY A 54 -7.10 8.76 -30.08
CA GLY A 54 -5.77 8.34 -30.50
C GLY A 54 -4.88 9.53 -30.87
N ALA A 55 -5.40 10.47 -31.65
CA ALA A 55 -4.68 11.69 -32.03
C ALA A 55 -4.36 12.57 -30.81
N GLU A 56 -5.30 12.74 -29.88
CA GLU A 56 -5.12 13.58 -28.69
C GLU A 56 -4.16 12.97 -27.66
N LEU A 57 -4.17 11.65 -27.49
CA LEU A 57 -3.39 10.95 -26.49
C LEU A 57 -2.06 10.38 -27.04
N GLY A 58 -1.83 10.46 -28.35
CA GLY A 58 -0.68 9.84 -29.00
C GLY A 58 -0.71 8.30 -28.96
N ILE A 59 -1.91 7.70 -29.02
CA ILE A 59 -2.12 6.25 -28.98
C ILE A 59 -2.58 5.79 -30.37
N ALA A 60 -2.06 4.67 -30.86
CA ALA A 60 -2.49 4.10 -32.15
C ALA A 60 -3.99 3.81 -32.16
N THR A 61 -4.69 4.20 -33.23
CA THR A 61 -6.14 4.06 -33.39
C THR A 61 -6.64 2.65 -33.10
N GLU A 62 -5.97 1.62 -33.61
CA GLU A 62 -6.33 0.22 -33.39
C GLU A 62 -6.33 -0.15 -31.89
N LEU A 63 -5.33 0.34 -31.16
CA LEU A 63 -5.18 0.10 -29.73
C LEU A 63 -6.23 0.87 -28.91
N CYS A 64 -6.54 2.11 -29.32
CA CYS A 64 -7.65 2.89 -28.78
C CYS A 64 -8.98 2.16 -28.96
N LEU A 65 -9.27 1.71 -30.19
CA LEU A 65 -10.52 1.03 -30.51
C LEU A 65 -10.67 -0.23 -29.67
N ARG A 66 -9.65 -1.10 -29.63
CA ARG A 66 -9.66 -2.32 -28.80
C ARG A 66 -9.92 -2.01 -27.32
N THR A 67 -9.31 -0.95 -26.80
CA THR A 67 -9.47 -0.55 -25.39
C THR A 67 -10.85 0.06 -25.14
N LEU A 68 -11.38 0.88 -26.04
CA LEU A 68 -12.73 1.43 -25.97
C LEU A 68 -13.80 0.33 -26.05
N THR A 69 -13.65 -0.64 -26.95
CA THR A 69 -14.54 -1.81 -27.03
C THR A 69 -14.52 -2.63 -25.74
N ALA A 70 -13.34 -2.83 -25.15
CA ALA A 70 -13.22 -3.49 -23.84
C ALA A 70 -13.91 -2.68 -22.73
N LEU A 71 -13.79 -1.35 -22.72
CA LEU A 71 -14.48 -0.48 -21.76
C LEU A 71 -16.00 -0.50 -21.94
N GLN A 72 -16.48 -0.52 -23.19
CA GLN A 72 -17.90 -0.63 -23.51
C GLN A 72 -18.49 -1.94 -22.99
N ARG A 73 -17.85 -3.09 -23.28
CA ARG A 73 -18.27 -4.40 -22.77
C ARG A 73 -18.33 -4.41 -21.24
N ASN A 74 -17.25 -3.97 -20.58
CA ASN A 74 -17.22 -3.85 -19.12
C ASN A 74 -18.33 -2.98 -18.54
N ALA A 75 -18.75 -1.93 -19.25
CA ALA A 75 -19.84 -1.07 -18.80
C ALA A 75 -21.22 -1.73 -18.98
N LEU A 76 -21.42 -2.45 -20.09
CA LEU A 76 -22.62 -3.25 -20.32
C LEU A 76 -22.76 -4.38 -19.28
N ASP A 77 -21.67 -5.09 -18.99
CA ASP A 77 -21.64 -6.14 -17.96
C ASP A 77 -22.02 -5.58 -16.58
N LYS A 78 -21.53 -4.37 -16.26
CA LYS A 78 -21.89 -3.67 -15.01
C LYS A 78 -23.37 -3.26 -14.96
N LEU A 79 -23.94 -2.82 -16.08
CA LEU A 79 -25.37 -2.49 -16.15
C LEU A 79 -26.21 -3.74 -15.96
N GLN A 80 -25.89 -4.80 -16.67
CA GLN A 80 -26.58 -6.09 -16.55
C GLN A 80 -26.49 -6.64 -15.11
N SER A 81 -25.31 -6.58 -14.50
CA SER A 81 -25.09 -6.96 -13.10
C SER A 81 -25.93 -6.13 -12.13
N LYS A 82 -26.07 -4.82 -12.38
CA LYS A 82 -26.91 -3.94 -11.56
C LYS A 82 -28.39 -4.26 -11.70
N ASP A 83 -28.87 -4.47 -12.92
CA ASP A 83 -30.26 -4.82 -13.20
C ASP A 83 -30.60 -6.20 -12.61
N GLU A 84 -29.69 -7.16 -12.71
CA GLU A 84 -29.82 -8.47 -12.09
C GLU A 84 -29.88 -8.36 -10.57
N PHE A 85 -28.98 -7.59 -9.93
CA PHE A 85 -29.02 -7.36 -8.49
C PHE A 85 -30.34 -6.74 -8.04
N GLN A 86 -30.90 -5.78 -8.79
CA GLN A 86 -32.19 -5.18 -8.49
C GLN A 86 -33.35 -6.18 -8.61
N ARG A 87 -33.28 -7.11 -9.57
CA ARG A 87 -34.33 -8.10 -9.82
C ARG A 87 -34.28 -9.31 -8.90
N THR A 88 -33.08 -9.81 -8.60
CA THR A 88 -32.87 -11.10 -7.92
C THR A 88 -32.24 -10.97 -6.53
N GLY A 89 -31.66 -9.82 -6.19
CA GLY A 89 -30.89 -9.63 -4.97
C GLY A 89 -29.47 -10.24 -5.00
N LEU A 90 -29.05 -10.85 -6.10
CA LEU A 90 -27.71 -11.45 -6.24
C LEU A 90 -26.67 -10.39 -6.62
N ALA A 91 -25.72 -10.14 -5.72
CA ALA A 91 -24.63 -9.22 -5.96
C ALA A 91 -23.55 -9.90 -6.82
N THR A 92 -23.01 -9.16 -7.79
CA THR A 92 -21.81 -9.56 -8.52
C THR A 92 -20.60 -8.97 -7.83
N VAL A 93 -19.70 -9.83 -7.34
CA VAL A 93 -18.45 -9.45 -6.70
C VAL A 93 -17.30 -9.81 -7.64
N ARG A 94 -16.39 -8.87 -7.83
CA ARG A 94 -15.20 -9.07 -8.66
C ARG A 94 -14.06 -9.60 -7.83
N VAL A 95 -13.61 -10.82 -8.11
CA VAL A 95 -12.55 -11.49 -7.38
C VAL A 95 -11.23 -11.33 -8.13
N ARG A 96 -10.20 -10.88 -7.42
CA ARG A 96 -8.82 -10.83 -7.91
C ARG A 96 -7.91 -11.67 -7.04
N ALA A 97 -7.26 -12.65 -7.62
CA ALA A 97 -6.25 -13.46 -6.97
C ALA A 97 -4.87 -13.12 -7.56
N PRO A 98 -4.11 -12.20 -6.93
CA PRO A 98 -2.74 -11.95 -7.36
C PRO A 98 -1.87 -13.18 -7.08
N THR A 99 -0.91 -13.46 -7.96
CA THR A 99 0.08 -14.53 -7.78
C THR A 99 1.47 -13.97 -8.02
N GLN A 100 2.42 -14.20 -7.12
CA GLN A 100 3.79 -13.67 -7.27
C GLN A 100 4.55 -14.26 -8.47
N THR A 101 4.24 -15.49 -8.85
CA THR A 101 4.97 -16.28 -9.86
C THR A 101 4.20 -16.49 -11.17
N GLY A 102 2.99 -15.93 -11.30
CA GLY A 102 2.09 -16.20 -12.42
C GLY A 102 1.19 -15.02 -12.81
N SER A 103 0.34 -15.24 -13.81
CA SER A 103 -0.68 -14.27 -14.22
C SER A 103 -1.77 -14.15 -13.16
N ASN A 104 -2.02 -12.91 -12.69
CA ASN A 104 -3.14 -12.60 -11.80
C ASN A 104 -4.45 -13.18 -12.36
N ARG A 105 -5.21 -13.89 -11.53
CA ARG A 105 -6.53 -14.40 -11.92
C ARG A 105 -7.60 -13.40 -11.52
N GLU A 106 -8.49 -13.07 -12.44
CA GLU A 106 -9.62 -12.17 -12.21
C GLU A 106 -10.90 -12.80 -12.77
N PHE A 107 -11.96 -12.82 -11.98
CA PHE A 107 -13.26 -13.35 -12.38
C PHE A 107 -14.37 -12.76 -11.52
N ASP A 108 -15.58 -12.72 -12.07
CA ASP A 108 -16.77 -12.27 -11.34
C ASP A 108 -17.50 -13.49 -10.71
N LEU A 109 -18.02 -13.30 -9.50
CA LEU A 109 -18.85 -14.27 -8.77
C LEU A 109 -20.18 -13.64 -8.39
N LYS A 110 -21.26 -14.42 -8.50
CA LYS A 110 -22.59 -14.03 -8.02
C LYS A 110 -22.78 -14.61 -6.62
N VAL A 111 -23.12 -13.75 -5.67
CA VAL A 111 -23.30 -14.10 -4.26
C VAL A 111 -24.47 -13.36 -3.65
N GLN A 112 -25.12 -13.95 -2.66
CA GLN A 112 -26.14 -13.23 -1.89
C GLN A 112 -25.44 -12.38 -0.83
N VAL A 113 -25.84 -11.12 -0.68
CA VAL A 113 -25.22 -10.22 0.33
C VAL A 113 -25.46 -10.68 1.77
N THR A 114 -26.42 -11.59 1.98
CA THR A 114 -26.74 -12.26 3.24
C THR A 114 -25.83 -13.45 3.56
N GLU A 115 -25.08 -13.96 2.58
CA GLU A 115 -24.10 -15.03 2.81
C GLU A 115 -22.95 -14.55 3.70
N THR A 116 -22.27 -15.49 4.34
CA THR A 116 -21.13 -15.21 5.22
C THR A 116 -19.83 -15.12 4.44
N GLY A 117 -18.80 -14.54 5.06
CA GLY A 117 -17.46 -14.51 4.48
C GLY A 117 -16.89 -15.91 4.19
N SER A 118 -17.25 -16.93 4.98
CA SER A 118 -16.79 -18.31 4.76
C SER A 118 -17.40 -18.92 3.49
N GLN A 119 -18.68 -18.66 3.23
CA GLN A 119 -19.35 -19.12 2.01
C GLN A 119 -18.76 -18.48 0.76
N LEU A 120 -18.49 -17.17 0.79
CA LEU A 120 -17.79 -16.49 -0.30
C LEU A 120 -16.38 -17.10 -0.53
N CYS A 121 -15.67 -17.42 0.55
CA CYS A 121 -14.35 -18.04 0.47
C CYS A 121 -14.41 -19.44 -0.15
N GLU A 122 -15.41 -20.25 0.20
CA GLU A 122 -15.64 -21.57 -0.39
C GLU A 122 -15.95 -21.49 -1.89
N LEU A 123 -16.80 -20.57 -2.32
CA LEU A 123 -17.11 -20.34 -3.73
C LEU A 123 -15.86 -19.95 -4.52
N ILE A 124 -15.03 -19.07 -3.95
CA ILE A 124 -13.75 -18.66 -4.56
C ILE A 124 -12.77 -19.84 -4.60
N GLY A 125 -12.69 -20.63 -3.54
CA GLY A 125 -11.86 -21.84 -3.46
C GLY A 125 -12.22 -22.86 -4.52
N GLN A 126 -13.52 -23.16 -4.68
CA GLN A 126 -14.01 -24.04 -5.74
C GLN A 126 -13.62 -23.52 -7.13
N ARG A 127 -13.77 -22.21 -7.37
CA ARG A 127 -13.45 -21.61 -8.68
C ARG A 127 -11.96 -21.59 -8.98
N LEU A 128 -11.12 -21.45 -7.95
CA LEU A 128 -9.66 -21.46 -8.07
C LEU A 128 -9.05 -22.86 -7.98
N SER A 129 -9.86 -23.88 -7.65
CA SER A 129 -9.43 -25.24 -7.36
C SER A 129 -8.46 -25.32 -6.17
N LEU A 130 -8.80 -24.60 -5.11
CA LEU A 130 -8.03 -24.46 -3.88
C LEU A 130 -8.91 -24.74 -2.66
N ASP A 131 -8.30 -25.23 -1.59
CA ASP A 131 -8.97 -25.32 -0.29
C ASP A 131 -9.33 -23.90 0.19
N ALA A 132 -10.58 -23.69 0.60
CA ALA A 132 -11.06 -22.41 1.13
C ALA A 132 -10.27 -21.93 2.35
N ARG A 133 -9.68 -22.86 3.12
CA ARG A 133 -8.78 -22.53 4.25
C ARG A 133 -7.50 -21.85 3.79
N LYS A 134 -7.13 -22.03 2.51
CA LYS A 134 -5.91 -21.47 1.92
C LYS A 134 -6.12 -20.08 1.29
N ILE A 135 -7.27 -19.47 1.51
CA ILE A 135 -7.63 -18.21 0.88
C ILE A 135 -8.02 -17.20 1.95
N LYS A 136 -7.43 -16.01 1.89
CA LYS A 136 -7.90 -14.87 2.66
C LYS A 136 -8.46 -13.81 1.74
N LEU A 137 -9.65 -13.34 2.10
CA LEU A 137 -10.35 -12.33 1.34
C LEU A 137 -10.12 -10.97 1.98
N VAL A 138 -9.71 -10.00 1.16
CA VAL A 138 -9.53 -8.61 1.55
C VAL A 138 -10.43 -7.74 0.69
N CYS A 139 -11.27 -6.93 1.33
CA CYS A 139 -12.15 -5.98 0.68
C CYS A 139 -12.01 -4.61 1.33
N SER A 140 -11.82 -3.56 0.52
CA SER A 140 -11.70 -2.17 0.99
C SER A 140 -10.75 -1.99 2.20
N GLY A 141 -9.56 -2.57 2.09
CA GLY A 141 -8.54 -2.53 3.14
C GLY A 141 -8.85 -3.28 4.43
N LYS A 142 -9.81 -4.20 4.44
CA LYS A 142 -10.16 -5.04 5.59
C LYS A 142 -10.18 -6.51 5.22
N ILE A 143 -9.71 -7.36 6.14
CA ILE A 143 -9.86 -8.81 6.03
C ILE A 143 -11.33 -9.16 6.27
N ILE A 144 -11.94 -9.93 5.37
CA ILE A 144 -13.30 -10.41 5.51
C ILE A 144 -13.34 -11.50 6.60
N ASN A 145 -14.19 -11.28 7.59
CA ASN A 145 -14.53 -12.22 8.64
C ASN A 145 -15.44 -13.33 8.11
N GLY A 146 -15.11 -14.58 8.42
CA GLY A 146 -15.83 -15.76 7.93
C GLY A 146 -17.24 -15.94 8.51
N VAL A 147 -17.53 -15.38 9.69
CA VAL A 147 -18.79 -15.58 10.42
C VAL A 147 -19.82 -14.50 10.06
N ARG A 148 -19.36 -13.26 9.86
CA ARG A 148 -20.24 -12.12 9.55
C ARG A 148 -20.73 -12.18 8.11
N THR A 149 -21.89 -11.58 7.87
CA THR A 149 -22.47 -11.50 6.52
C THR A 149 -21.65 -10.55 5.63
N LEU A 150 -21.75 -10.71 4.30
CA LEU A 150 -21.09 -9.85 3.33
C LEU A 150 -21.58 -8.39 3.43
N GLN A 151 -22.89 -8.21 3.65
CA GLN A 151 -23.52 -6.89 3.81
C GLN A 151 -22.97 -6.13 5.03
N GLU A 152 -22.87 -6.78 6.20
CA GLU A 152 -22.29 -6.18 7.42
C GLU A 152 -20.86 -5.69 7.21
N GLN A 153 -20.14 -6.34 6.31
CA GLN A 153 -18.74 -6.08 6.01
C GLN A 153 -18.54 -5.13 4.82
N LYS A 154 -19.64 -4.53 4.33
CA LYS A 154 -19.66 -3.58 3.19
C LYS A 154 -19.19 -4.20 1.87
N VAL A 155 -19.39 -5.50 1.68
CA VAL A 155 -19.22 -6.16 0.39
C VAL A 155 -20.54 -6.04 -0.38
N SER A 156 -20.63 -5.03 -1.25
CA SER A 156 -21.83 -4.71 -2.04
C SER A 156 -21.72 -5.17 -3.49
N ASN A 157 -22.80 -5.01 -4.27
CA ASN A 157 -22.76 -5.25 -5.72
C ASN A 157 -21.67 -4.40 -6.40
N GLY A 158 -20.82 -5.05 -7.19
CA GLY A 158 -19.65 -4.45 -7.84
C GLY A 158 -18.43 -4.29 -6.94
N ALA A 159 -18.46 -4.79 -5.69
CA ALA A 159 -17.30 -4.79 -4.81
C ALA A 159 -16.16 -5.60 -5.43
N THR A 160 -14.92 -5.14 -5.20
CA THR A 160 -13.72 -5.90 -5.55
C THR A 160 -13.17 -6.58 -4.31
N VAL A 161 -13.07 -7.89 -4.36
CA VAL A 161 -12.49 -8.73 -3.31
C VAL A 161 -11.17 -9.29 -3.80
N MET A 162 -10.11 -9.05 -3.05
CA MET A 162 -8.83 -9.68 -3.28
C MET A 162 -8.80 -11.03 -2.57
N ALA A 163 -8.59 -12.10 -3.31
CA ALA A 163 -8.36 -13.44 -2.79
C ALA A 163 -6.85 -13.68 -2.75
N LEU A 164 -6.24 -13.50 -1.59
CA LEU A 164 -4.86 -13.88 -1.38
C LEU A 164 -4.79 -15.41 -1.34
N VAL A 165 -4.29 -15.97 -2.44
CA VAL A 165 -4.12 -17.41 -2.65
C VAL A 165 -2.79 -17.82 -2.06
N MET A 166 -2.82 -18.73 -1.10
CA MET A 166 -1.62 -19.36 -0.56
C MET A 166 -1.26 -20.57 -1.44
N ALA A 167 0.01 -20.70 -1.85
CA ALA A 167 0.44 -21.51 -3.00
C ALA A 167 0.16 -23.03 -2.90
N CYS A 168 0.20 -23.67 -4.08
CA CYS A 168 -0.25 -25.04 -4.35
C CYS A 168 0.81 -25.84 -5.12
N SER A 169 1.72 -26.51 -4.41
CA SER A 169 2.49 -27.68 -4.86
C SER A 169 3.02 -28.49 -3.65
N GLU A 170 3.27 -29.79 -3.82
CA GLU A 170 3.69 -30.70 -2.73
C GLU A 170 5.06 -30.37 -2.11
N GLU A 171 5.92 -29.65 -2.84
CA GLU A 171 7.26 -29.25 -2.38
C GLU A 171 7.25 -27.91 -1.64
N GLU A 172 6.33 -27.00 -1.99
CA GLU A 172 6.04 -25.76 -1.26
C GLU A 172 5.21 -26.01 0.02
N ALA A 173 4.42 -27.09 0.05
CA ALA A 173 3.60 -27.49 1.21
C ALA A 173 4.41 -27.72 2.50
N LYS A 174 5.70 -28.12 2.40
CA LYS A 174 6.60 -28.26 3.55
C LYS A 174 7.08 -26.91 4.12
N ARG A 175 6.97 -25.80 3.37
CA ARG A 175 7.32 -24.45 3.83
C ARG A 175 6.10 -23.55 4.07
N GLU A 176 4.97 -23.76 3.37
CA GLU A 176 3.91 -22.74 3.21
C GLU A 176 2.50 -23.16 3.63
N CYS A 177 2.30 -24.39 4.12
CA CYS A 177 1.20 -24.65 5.07
C CYS A 177 1.34 -23.78 6.35
N SER A 178 2.51 -23.13 6.47
CA SER A 178 2.94 -22.37 7.61
C SER A 178 2.46 -20.94 7.64
N THR A 179 2.08 -20.22 6.57
CA THR A 179 1.88 -18.75 6.70
C THR A 179 0.60 -18.34 7.42
N TYR A 180 -0.55 -18.98 7.19
CA TYR A 180 -1.75 -18.72 8.00
C TYR A 180 -1.59 -19.23 9.43
N ASP A 181 -1.12 -20.46 9.57
CA ASP A 181 -0.74 -21.00 10.88
C ASP A 181 0.30 -20.11 11.54
N ARG A 182 1.21 -19.47 10.79
CA ARG A 182 2.21 -18.51 11.29
C ARG A 182 1.56 -17.20 11.62
N VAL A 183 0.67 -16.62 10.84
CA VAL A 183 0.03 -15.35 11.17
C VAL A 183 -0.83 -15.53 12.42
N HIS A 184 -1.65 -16.58 12.47
CA HIS A 184 -2.42 -16.94 13.67
C HIS A 184 -1.53 -17.34 14.84
N LYS A 185 -0.47 -18.12 14.63
CA LYS A 185 0.48 -18.49 15.68
C LYS A 185 1.28 -17.29 16.15
N ILE A 186 1.72 -16.40 15.25
CA ILE A 186 2.39 -15.15 15.59
C ILE A 186 1.45 -14.30 16.43
N ARG A 187 0.17 -14.20 16.05
CA ARG A 187 -0.83 -13.49 16.84
C ARG A 187 -1.05 -14.15 18.21
N SER A 188 -1.23 -15.46 18.25
CA SER A 188 -1.47 -16.22 19.49
C SER A 188 -0.25 -16.22 20.41
N ASP A 189 0.95 -16.40 19.87
CA ASP A 189 2.23 -16.31 20.59
C ASP A 189 2.44 -14.88 21.12
N ALA A 190 2.13 -13.85 20.32
CA ALA A 190 2.17 -12.46 20.77
C ALA A 190 1.17 -12.21 21.89
N GLU A 191 -0.04 -12.76 21.79
CA GLU A 191 -1.09 -12.62 22.82
C GLU A 191 -0.67 -13.28 24.13
N MET A 192 -0.09 -14.49 24.06
CA MET A 192 0.46 -15.17 25.24
C MET A 192 1.58 -14.33 25.89
N LEU A 193 2.56 -13.87 25.11
CA LEU A 193 3.69 -13.08 25.62
C LEU A 193 3.27 -11.74 26.24
N ILE A 194 2.24 -11.11 25.69
CA ILE A 194 1.69 -9.85 26.21
C ILE A 194 0.96 -10.11 27.53
N ASN A 195 0.16 -11.18 27.60
CA ASN A 195 -0.60 -11.54 28.80
C ASN A 195 0.32 -11.99 29.95
N GLU A 196 1.40 -12.72 29.66
CA GLU A 196 2.40 -13.13 30.67
C GLU A 196 3.15 -11.94 31.28
N ASN A 197 3.34 -10.85 30.52
CA ASN A 197 4.00 -9.64 30.97
C ASN A 197 3.03 -8.53 31.43
N ASP A 198 1.74 -8.82 31.62
CA ASP A 198 0.71 -7.83 31.99
C ASP A 198 0.66 -7.51 33.49
N SER A 199 1.83 -7.29 34.11
CA SER A 199 1.91 -6.99 35.55
C SER A 199 1.63 -5.53 35.91
N SER A 200 1.64 -4.60 34.93
CA SER A 200 1.39 -3.17 35.18
C SER A 200 0.67 -2.47 34.01
N ASN A 201 -0.14 -1.45 34.29
CA ASN A 201 -0.82 -0.63 33.27
C ASN A 201 0.09 0.48 32.68
N PHE A 202 1.40 0.40 32.91
CA PHE A 202 2.34 1.43 32.49
C PHE A 202 3.21 0.92 31.33
N LEU A 203 3.40 1.76 30.32
CA LEU A 203 4.37 1.55 29.24
C LEU A 203 5.37 2.71 29.23
N SER A 204 6.64 2.43 28.97
CA SER A 204 7.65 3.47 28.81
C SER A 204 7.66 3.99 27.38
N ASP A 205 7.70 5.31 27.20
CA ASP A 205 7.94 5.94 25.90
C ASP A 205 9.41 5.82 25.46
N GLN A 206 9.74 6.36 24.27
CA GLN A 206 11.11 6.38 23.74
C GLN A 206 12.10 7.18 24.59
N SER A 207 11.62 7.97 25.55
CA SER A 207 12.42 8.77 26.48
C SER A 207 12.48 8.16 27.88
N GLY A 208 11.86 6.99 28.09
CA GLY A 208 11.80 6.29 29.38
C GLY A 208 10.68 6.76 30.31
N ASN A 209 9.81 7.66 29.89
CA ASN A 209 8.71 8.14 30.74
C ASN A 209 7.58 7.10 30.81
N ALA A 210 7.07 6.87 32.01
CA ALA A 210 5.93 5.97 32.21
C ALA A 210 4.62 6.63 31.74
N ILE A 211 3.90 5.94 30.87
CA ILE A 211 2.58 6.31 30.36
C ILE A 211 1.58 5.30 30.88
N PHE A 212 0.56 5.79 31.57
CA PHE A 212 -0.59 4.97 31.95
C PHE A 212 -1.48 4.71 30.74
N LEU A 213 -1.81 3.44 30.50
CA LEU A 213 -2.76 3.02 29.48
C LEU A 213 -3.77 2.03 30.08
N PRO A 214 -5.08 2.19 29.81
CA PRO A 214 -6.07 1.17 30.15
C PRO A 214 -5.67 -0.19 29.57
N LYS A 215 -5.96 -1.28 30.28
CA LYS A 215 -5.55 -2.64 29.89
C LYS A 215 -5.88 -2.98 28.44
N ASN A 216 -7.12 -2.72 28.02
CA ASN A 216 -7.57 -3.00 26.65
C ASN A 216 -6.77 -2.19 25.61
N GLU A 217 -6.47 -0.92 25.88
CA GLU A 217 -5.68 -0.08 24.98
C GLU A 217 -4.22 -0.48 24.95
N LYS A 218 -3.66 -0.85 26.11
CA LYS A 218 -2.29 -1.37 26.24
C LYS A 218 -2.14 -2.66 25.45
N GLN A 219 -3.06 -3.61 25.60
CA GLN A 219 -3.06 -4.87 24.87
C GLN A 219 -3.18 -4.63 23.36
N ALA A 220 -4.13 -3.79 22.93
CA ALA A 220 -4.30 -3.44 21.52
C ALA A 220 -3.04 -2.78 20.93
N LEU A 221 -2.41 -1.86 21.67
CA LEU A 221 -1.17 -1.19 21.25
C LEU A 221 0.00 -2.17 21.13
N LEU A 222 0.20 -3.02 22.14
CA LEU A 222 1.28 -4.01 22.14
C LEU A 222 1.09 -5.05 21.03
N MET A 223 -0.15 -5.48 20.80
CA MET A 223 -0.49 -6.38 19.69
C MET A 223 -0.18 -5.72 18.35
N GLY A 224 -0.68 -4.49 18.14
CA GLY A 224 -0.42 -3.72 16.93
C GLY A 224 1.06 -3.52 16.65
N LEU A 225 1.86 -3.16 17.67
CA LEU A 225 3.32 -3.02 17.55
C LEU A 225 4.01 -4.35 17.22
N THR A 226 3.64 -5.44 17.89
CA THR A 226 4.24 -6.76 17.70
C THR A 226 3.98 -7.29 16.29
N LEU A 227 2.72 -7.22 15.85
CA LEU A 227 2.32 -7.63 14.50
C LEU A 227 2.96 -6.73 13.43
N TYR A 228 3.09 -5.43 13.69
CA TYR A 228 3.78 -4.51 12.79
C TYR A 228 5.26 -4.89 12.59
N GLU A 229 5.99 -5.20 13.66
CA GLU A 229 7.38 -5.67 13.56
C GLU A 229 7.50 -6.98 12.77
N LYS A 230 6.56 -7.91 12.97
CA LYS A 230 6.52 -9.18 12.22
C LYS A 230 6.19 -8.95 10.74
N GLY A 231 5.26 -8.05 10.44
CA GLY A 231 4.95 -7.62 9.08
C GLY A 231 6.17 -7.03 8.37
N LYS A 232 6.93 -6.15 9.04
CA LYS A 232 8.20 -5.63 8.51
C LYS A 232 9.23 -6.72 8.24
N ALA A 233 9.33 -7.73 9.10
CA ALA A 233 10.22 -8.87 8.87
C ALA A 233 9.80 -9.67 7.61
N ALA A 234 8.50 -9.91 7.44
CA ALA A 234 7.96 -10.56 6.24
C ALA A 234 8.23 -9.73 4.97
N MET A 235 8.09 -8.40 5.02
CA MET A 235 8.44 -7.52 3.90
C MET A 235 9.93 -7.62 3.51
N LYS A 236 10.83 -7.71 4.50
CA LYS A 236 12.28 -7.89 4.24
C LYS A 236 12.61 -9.25 3.63
N ALA A 237 11.79 -10.26 3.90
CA ALA A 237 11.89 -11.59 3.30
C ALA A 237 11.20 -11.70 1.93
N ASP A 238 10.68 -10.58 1.41
CA ASP A 238 9.91 -10.46 0.16
C ASP A 238 8.54 -11.19 0.14
N SER A 239 8.08 -11.68 1.30
CA SER A 239 6.75 -12.30 1.48
C SER A 239 5.65 -11.23 1.60
N CYS A 240 5.34 -10.54 0.50
CA CYS A 240 4.40 -9.40 0.50
C CYS A 240 2.96 -9.76 0.91
N GLU A 241 2.52 -11.00 0.65
CA GLU A 241 1.19 -11.49 1.02
C GLU A 241 1.04 -11.67 2.54
N GLU A 242 1.98 -12.39 3.17
CA GLU A 242 2.06 -12.57 4.62
C GLU A 242 2.22 -11.22 5.33
N ALA A 243 3.10 -10.36 4.79
CA ALA A 243 3.28 -9.01 5.28
C ALA A 243 1.95 -8.24 5.28
N LEU A 244 1.23 -8.20 4.16
CA LEU A 244 -0.01 -7.46 4.09
C LEU A 244 -1.03 -7.96 5.12
N LEU A 245 -1.17 -9.27 5.32
CA LEU A 245 -2.07 -9.82 6.34
C LEU A 245 -1.69 -9.37 7.75
N LEU A 246 -0.42 -9.49 8.13
CA LEU A 246 0.08 -9.04 9.45
C LEU A 246 -0.13 -7.54 9.65
N LEU A 247 0.11 -6.73 8.62
CA LEU A 247 -0.06 -5.28 8.69
C LEU A 247 -1.54 -4.88 8.79
N LEU A 248 -2.45 -5.57 8.11
CA LEU A 248 -3.89 -5.32 8.23
C LEU A 248 -4.45 -5.75 9.61
N GLU A 249 -3.91 -6.82 10.19
CA GLU A 249 -4.22 -7.17 11.58
C GLU A 249 -3.68 -6.13 12.57
N ALA A 250 -2.44 -5.69 12.38
CA ALA A 250 -1.89 -4.59 13.18
C ALA A 250 -2.75 -3.33 13.08
N ASP A 251 -3.23 -2.98 11.87
CA ASP A 251 -4.11 -1.81 11.64
C ASP A 251 -5.43 -1.94 12.41
N HIS A 252 -6.00 -3.15 12.47
CA HIS A 252 -7.17 -3.41 13.29
C HIS A 252 -6.91 -3.14 14.77
N ASP A 253 -5.80 -3.66 15.31
CA ASP A 253 -5.44 -3.48 16.72
C ASP A 253 -5.08 -2.02 17.05
N PHE A 254 -4.36 -1.31 16.17
CA PHE A 254 -4.09 0.11 16.33
C PHE A 254 -5.37 0.96 16.35
N ARG A 255 -6.36 0.66 15.52
CA ARG A 255 -7.64 1.39 15.49
C ARG A 255 -8.48 1.18 16.74
N ASN A 256 -8.27 0.06 17.45
CA ASN A 256 -8.94 -0.21 18.73
C ASN A 256 -8.26 0.51 19.91
N CYS A 257 -7.07 1.08 19.72
CA CYS A 257 -6.40 1.93 20.70
C CYS A 257 -6.86 3.38 20.52
N ASN A 258 -7.64 3.90 21.47
CA ASN A 258 -8.20 5.26 21.39
C ASN A 258 -7.33 6.32 22.10
N SER A 259 -6.10 5.96 22.47
CA SER A 259 -5.19 6.83 23.21
C SER A 259 -4.70 8.00 22.34
N GLN A 260 -4.62 9.18 22.95
CA GLN A 260 -3.95 10.35 22.35
C GLN A 260 -2.48 10.07 21.99
N LEU A 261 -1.88 9.02 22.58
CA LEU A 261 -0.53 8.55 22.27
C LEU A 261 -0.32 8.31 20.76
N LEU A 262 -1.32 7.75 20.08
CA LEU A 262 -1.24 7.48 18.63
C LEU A 262 -1.07 8.75 17.80
N ASN A 263 -1.37 9.94 18.34
CA ASN A 263 -1.17 11.22 17.66
C ASN A 263 0.24 11.78 17.83
N VAL A 264 1.01 11.25 18.78
CA VAL A 264 2.39 11.68 19.05
C VAL A 264 3.38 10.74 18.38
N VAL A 265 3.08 9.44 18.34
CA VAL A 265 3.94 8.42 17.72
C VAL A 265 3.66 8.24 16.23
N ASP A 266 4.70 7.90 15.47
CA ASP A 266 4.66 7.73 14.02
C ASP A 266 4.34 6.29 13.59
N ASN A 267 4.36 5.30 14.50
CA ASN A 267 4.17 3.88 14.18
C ASN A 267 2.94 3.60 13.29
N TYR A 268 1.79 4.23 13.59
CA TYR A 268 0.59 4.06 12.79
C TYR A 268 0.70 4.70 11.39
N ALA A 269 1.43 5.80 11.26
CA ALA A 269 1.73 6.41 9.95
C ALA A 269 2.62 5.49 9.12
N LEU A 270 3.64 4.89 9.75
CA LEU A 270 4.56 3.94 9.10
C LEU A 270 3.84 2.67 8.66
N LEU A 271 2.96 2.13 9.50
CA LEU A 271 2.11 1.00 9.17
C LEU A 271 1.28 1.27 7.91
N ASN A 272 0.60 2.42 7.85
CA ASN A 272 -0.20 2.79 6.68
C ASN A 272 0.66 2.93 5.42
N LEU A 273 1.86 3.48 5.54
CA LEU A 273 2.83 3.56 4.44
C LEU A 273 3.26 2.17 3.95
N ASP A 274 3.49 1.22 4.86
CA ASP A 274 3.87 -0.16 4.56
C ASP A 274 2.73 -0.96 3.92
N ILE A 275 1.48 -0.74 4.33
CA ILE A 275 0.30 -1.37 3.70
C ILE A 275 0.18 -0.92 2.24
N VAL A 276 0.31 0.39 1.97
CA VAL A 276 0.24 0.92 0.61
C VAL A 276 1.38 0.39 -0.26
N TRP A 277 2.57 0.23 0.31
CA TRP A 277 3.67 -0.44 -0.37
C TRP A 277 3.33 -1.89 -0.73
N CYS A 278 2.71 -2.64 0.18
CA CYS A 278 2.28 -4.01 -0.10
C CYS A 278 1.22 -4.05 -1.21
N TYR A 279 0.25 -3.11 -1.23
CA TYR A 279 -0.71 -3.00 -2.34
C TYR A 279 -0.01 -2.80 -3.69
N LEU A 280 1.00 -1.92 -3.73
CA LEU A 280 1.78 -1.69 -4.94
C LEU A 280 2.55 -2.95 -5.38
N ARG A 281 3.22 -3.63 -4.44
CA ARG A 281 3.97 -4.87 -4.71
C ARG A 281 3.07 -6.00 -5.22
N LEU A 282 1.84 -6.09 -4.71
CA LEU A 282 0.83 -7.05 -5.15
C LEU A 282 0.05 -6.60 -6.40
N LYS A 283 0.45 -5.48 -7.02
CA LYS A 283 -0.21 -4.87 -8.20
C LYS A 283 -1.72 -4.63 -7.98
N ASN A 284 -2.12 -4.34 -6.74
CA ASN A 284 -3.53 -4.17 -6.39
C ASN A 284 -3.97 -2.71 -6.52
N LEU A 285 -4.21 -2.32 -7.77
CA LEU A 285 -4.66 -0.97 -8.14
C LEU A 285 -6.15 -0.73 -7.90
N ASN A 286 -6.90 -1.72 -7.39
CA ASN A 286 -8.31 -1.52 -7.05
C ASN A 286 -8.50 -1.02 -5.60
N GLN A 287 -7.46 -1.10 -4.78
CA GLN A 287 -7.44 -0.50 -3.43
C GLN A 287 -6.99 0.97 -3.46
N LEU A 288 -6.90 1.63 -4.63
CA LEU A 288 -6.52 3.04 -4.74
C LEU A 288 -7.29 3.98 -3.79
N PRO A 289 -8.61 3.81 -3.55
CA PRO A 289 -9.31 4.66 -2.59
C PRO A 289 -8.81 4.47 -1.14
N ASP A 290 -8.58 3.22 -0.73
CA ASP A 290 -8.03 2.92 0.59
C ASP A 290 -6.57 3.41 0.68
N ALA A 291 -5.77 3.20 -0.37
CA ALA A 291 -4.40 3.68 -0.44
C ALA A 291 -4.31 5.21 -0.33
N GLU A 292 -5.20 5.95 -1.01
CA GLU A 292 -5.27 7.40 -0.91
C GLU A 292 -5.55 7.85 0.53
N GLU A 293 -6.54 7.25 1.18
CA GLU A 293 -6.88 7.59 2.56
C GLU A 293 -5.73 7.29 3.53
N ARG A 294 -5.09 6.13 3.37
CA ARG A 294 -3.93 5.73 4.17
C ARG A 294 -2.74 6.69 4.00
N LEU A 295 -2.47 7.15 2.77
CA LEU A 295 -1.41 8.13 2.52
C LEU A 295 -1.74 9.50 3.11
N LYS A 296 -3.01 9.93 3.11
CA LYS A 296 -3.45 11.16 3.80
C LYS A 296 -3.23 11.07 5.32
N VAL A 297 -3.61 9.95 5.92
CA VAL A 297 -3.36 9.69 7.35
C VAL A 297 -1.87 9.72 7.66
N CYS A 298 -1.05 9.10 6.81
CA CYS A 298 0.41 9.09 6.94
C CYS A 298 0.99 10.51 6.90
N GLU A 299 0.60 11.31 5.91
CA GLU A 299 1.05 12.69 5.75
C GLU A 299 0.65 13.57 6.96
N LEU A 300 -0.60 13.47 7.41
CA LEU A 300 -1.08 14.21 8.58
C LEU A 300 -0.26 13.86 9.83
N LYS A 301 -0.03 12.56 10.07
CA LYS A 301 0.72 12.10 11.25
C LYS A 301 2.20 12.44 11.16
N PHE A 302 2.82 12.39 9.99
CA PHE A 302 4.19 12.90 9.82
C PHE A 302 4.28 14.41 10.10
N GLN A 303 3.29 15.21 9.68
CA GLN A 303 3.28 16.63 10.04
C GLN A 303 3.12 16.85 11.54
N GLN A 304 2.30 16.04 12.23
CA GLN A 304 2.13 16.10 13.69
C GLN A 304 3.36 15.62 14.45
N SER A 305 4.00 14.53 14.01
CA SER A 305 5.15 13.90 14.66
C SER A 305 6.49 14.53 14.31
N TYR A 306 6.63 15.14 13.13
CA TYR A 306 7.89 15.69 12.65
C TYR A 306 7.85 17.20 12.36
N GLY A 307 6.68 17.82 12.43
CA GLY A 307 6.47 19.22 12.05
C GLY A 307 6.33 19.41 10.54
N LYS A 308 5.78 20.55 10.12
CA LYS A 308 5.72 20.92 8.69
C LYS A 308 7.14 20.94 8.12
N ASN A 309 7.34 20.30 6.97
CA ASN A 309 8.64 20.17 6.30
C ASN A 309 9.76 19.61 7.22
N MET A 310 9.43 18.72 8.16
CA MET A 310 10.36 18.15 9.13
C MET A 310 11.01 19.16 10.09
N ALA A 311 10.50 20.39 10.20
CA ALA A 311 11.14 21.44 10.99
C ALA A 311 11.35 21.04 12.46
N ARG A 312 10.43 20.28 13.06
CA ARG A 312 10.53 19.83 14.46
C ARG A 312 11.60 18.74 14.62
N VAL A 313 11.64 17.75 13.73
CA VAL A 313 12.68 16.71 13.76
C VAL A 313 14.05 17.30 13.43
N ALA A 314 14.12 18.23 12.47
CA ALA A 314 15.36 18.92 12.14
C ALA A 314 15.92 19.69 13.34
N ALA A 315 15.06 20.33 14.12
CA ALA A 315 15.47 21.04 15.34
C ALA A 315 15.98 20.09 16.46
N ILE A 316 15.44 18.87 16.55
CA ILE A 316 15.79 17.91 17.63
C ILE A 316 16.94 16.99 17.24
N ARG A 317 16.94 16.48 16.01
CA ARG A 317 17.86 15.44 15.50
C ARG A 317 18.86 15.96 14.46
N GLY A 318 18.79 17.26 14.12
CA GLY A 318 19.57 17.88 13.06
C GLY A 318 18.92 17.74 11.69
N GLU A 319 19.37 18.56 10.72
CA GLU A 319 18.79 18.62 9.38
C GLU A 319 18.86 17.30 8.61
N GLN A 320 19.72 16.34 8.98
CA GLN A 320 19.93 15.10 8.25
C GLN A 320 19.42 13.90 9.04
N SER A 321 18.11 13.88 9.19
CA SER A 321 17.38 12.83 9.90
C SER A 321 17.05 11.67 8.94
N ASN A 322 17.11 10.42 9.44
CA ASN A 322 16.74 9.22 8.66
C ASN A 322 15.27 9.27 8.21
N GLU A 323 14.47 10.07 8.89
CA GLU A 323 13.07 10.32 8.67
C GLU A 323 12.81 10.96 7.29
N LYS A 324 13.82 11.59 6.67
CA LYS A 324 13.74 12.02 5.26
C LYS A 324 13.46 10.86 4.31
N ILE A 325 14.01 9.68 4.57
CA ILE A 325 13.77 8.48 3.74
C ILE A 325 12.28 8.11 3.74
N LEU A 326 11.61 8.29 4.89
CA LEU A 326 10.19 8.02 5.04
C LEU A 326 9.34 9.01 4.22
N LEU A 327 9.72 10.29 4.19
CA LEU A 327 9.07 11.28 3.34
C LEU A 327 9.23 10.98 1.86
N VAL A 328 10.44 10.63 1.41
CA VAL A 328 10.67 10.26 0.01
C VAL A 328 9.78 9.09 -0.38
N ARG A 329 9.65 8.09 0.50
CA ARG A 329 8.76 6.94 0.27
C ARG A 329 7.29 7.35 0.21
N LEU A 330 6.84 8.24 1.09
CA LEU A 330 5.48 8.82 1.04
C LEU A 330 5.24 9.56 -0.28
N HIS A 331 6.14 10.44 -0.69
CA HIS A 331 6.04 11.20 -1.93
C HIS A 331 6.05 10.30 -3.17
N LEU A 332 6.88 9.25 -3.17
CA LEU A 332 6.93 8.26 -4.24
C LEU A 332 5.59 7.53 -4.37
N LEU A 333 5.03 7.05 -3.26
CA LEU A 333 3.73 6.37 -3.27
C LEU A 333 2.58 7.31 -3.66
N LYS A 334 2.63 8.59 -3.27
CA LYS A 334 1.69 9.63 -3.76
C LYS A 334 1.82 9.85 -5.27
N ALA A 335 3.04 9.93 -5.79
CA ALA A 335 3.26 10.09 -7.23
C ALA A 335 2.70 8.91 -8.04
N VAL A 336 2.93 7.68 -7.58
CA VAL A 336 2.35 6.46 -8.16
C VAL A 336 0.81 6.49 -8.08
N LEU A 337 0.25 6.87 -6.93
CA LEU A 337 -1.20 7.04 -6.78
C LEU A 337 -1.77 8.04 -7.80
N TYR A 338 -1.17 9.23 -7.92
CA TYR A 338 -1.59 10.25 -8.88
C TYR A 338 -1.52 9.77 -10.33
N PHE A 339 -0.48 9.00 -10.67
CA PHE A 339 -0.38 8.39 -11.99
C PHE A 339 -1.57 7.48 -12.29
N HIS A 340 -1.93 6.60 -11.36
CA HIS A 340 -3.07 5.69 -11.52
C HIS A 340 -4.44 6.37 -11.45
N GLN A 341 -4.52 7.56 -10.82
CA GLN A 341 -5.70 8.43 -10.85
C GLN A 341 -5.81 9.28 -12.13
N ASN A 342 -4.88 9.12 -13.08
CA ASN A 342 -4.71 9.95 -14.26
C ASN A 342 -4.43 11.45 -13.97
N LYS A 343 -3.96 11.79 -12.77
CA LYS A 343 -3.48 13.13 -12.42
C LYS A 343 -2.02 13.29 -12.87
N ARG A 344 -1.80 13.38 -14.18
CA ARG A 344 -0.47 13.28 -14.81
C ARG A 344 0.48 14.40 -14.41
N GLU A 345 0.00 15.63 -14.37
CA GLU A 345 0.83 16.78 -13.99
C GLU A 345 1.19 16.75 -12.52
N ASP A 346 0.25 16.37 -11.64
CA ASP A 346 0.52 16.17 -10.21
C ASP A 346 1.52 15.04 -10.01
N ALA A 347 1.35 13.91 -10.71
CA ALA A 347 2.29 12.78 -10.66
C ALA A 347 3.69 13.21 -11.11
N ARG A 348 3.81 13.92 -12.24
CA ARG A 348 5.09 14.42 -12.77
C ARG A 348 5.76 15.37 -11.79
N THR A 349 4.99 16.30 -11.22
CA THR A 349 5.49 17.26 -10.23
C THR A 349 6.00 16.52 -8.99
N MET A 350 5.23 15.57 -8.47
CA MET A 350 5.66 14.76 -7.34
C MET A 350 6.87 13.87 -7.65
N PHE A 351 6.98 13.29 -8.85
CA PHE A 351 8.16 12.53 -9.24
C PHE A 351 9.42 13.41 -9.28
N ARG A 352 9.33 14.67 -9.72
CA ARG A 352 10.45 15.62 -9.66
C ARG A 352 10.86 15.97 -8.23
N VAL A 353 9.88 16.11 -7.33
CA VAL A 353 10.16 16.27 -5.89
C VAL A 353 10.92 15.06 -5.36
N VAL A 354 10.42 13.85 -5.63
CA VAL A 354 11.05 12.58 -5.22
C VAL A 354 12.46 12.46 -5.78
N GLU A 355 12.68 12.78 -7.05
CA GLU A 355 14.00 12.76 -7.69
C GLU A 355 14.98 13.71 -6.98
N THR A 356 14.54 14.94 -6.71
CA THR A 356 15.34 15.94 -5.98
C THR A 356 15.69 15.47 -4.57
N GLU A 357 14.74 14.87 -3.86
CA GLU A 357 14.96 14.36 -2.51
C GLU A 357 15.87 13.12 -2.50
N LEU A 358 15.72 12.21 -3.48
CA LEU A 358 16.59 11.04 -3.64
C LEU A 358 18.04 11.44 -3.94
N LEU A 359 18.24 12.43 -4.82
CA LEU A 359 19.58 12.95 -5.12
C LEU A 359 20.27 13.50 -3.87
N LYS A 360 19.53 14.15 -2.96
CA LYS A 360 20.07 14.64 -1.67
C LYS A 360 20.42 13.52 -0.69
N LEU A 361 19.78 12.35 -0.79
CA LEU A 361 20.04 11.20 0.07
C LEU A 361 21.15 10.28 -0.47
N ARG A 362 21.42 10.35 -1.78
CA ARG A 362 22.47 9.58 -2.41
C ARG A 362 23.84 10.07 -1.94
N ILE A 363 24.70 9.15 -1.54
CA ILE A 363 26.11 9.45 -1.28
C ILE A 363 26.83 9.51 -2.63
N ASP A 364 27.60 10.56 -2.83
CA ASP A 364 28.47 10.71 -3.99
C ASP A 364 29.76 9.89 -3.80
N ASP A 365 30.07 9.01 -4.76
CA ASP A 365 31.18 8.06 -4.66
C ASP A 365 32.55 8.76 -4.75
N ASP A 366 32.64 9.88 -5.48
CA ASP A 366 33.87 10.66 -5.60
C ASP A 366 34.15 11.42 -4.29
N CYS A 367 33.11 12.02 -3.69
CA CYS A 367 33.20 12.65 -2.38
C CYS A 367 33.56 11.64 -1.28
N LEU A 368 33.00 10.43 -1.35
CA LEU A 368 33.34 9.33 -0.44
C LEU A 368 34.81 8.92 -0.58
N SER A 369 35.29 8.79 -1.82
CA SER A 369 36.68 8.45 -2.11
C SER A 369 37.64 9.50 -1.57
N ARG A 370 37.37 10.79 -1.80
CA ARG A 370 38.16 11.91 -1.26
C ARG A 370 38.26 11.88 0.26
N LEU A 371 37.16 11.64 0.98
CA LEU A 371 37.22 11.53 2.44
C LEU A 371 38.00 10.30 2.91
N MET A 372 37.89 9.17 2.20
CA MET A 372 38.65 7.97 2.54
C MET A 372 40.15 8.17 2.31
N GLU A 373 40.55 8.93 1.28
CA GLU A 373 41.94 9.35 1.04
C GLU A 373 42.50 10.22 2.17
N CYS A 374 41.66 11.01 2.85
CA CYS A 374 42.04 11.75 4.07
C CYS A 374 42.27 10.84 5.30
N GLY A 375 42.09 9.53 5.17
CA GLY A 375 42.31 8.55 6.24
C GLY A 375 41.10 8.29 7.15
N TYR A 376 39.92 8.76 6.77
CA TYR A 376 38.68 8.48 7.50
C TYR A 376 38.10 7.10 7.13
N GLY A 377 37.48 6.43 8.10
CA GLY A 377 36.87 5.12 7.87
C GLY A 377 35.57 5.22 7.07
N MET A 378 35.31 4.24 6.19
CA MET A 378 34.13 4.26 5.28
C MET A 378 32.80 4.56 5.98
N LYS A 379 32.56 3.98 7.16
CA LYS A 379 31.33 4.19 7.94
C LYS A 379 31.21 5.64 8.42
N GLU A 380 32.31 6.24 8.85
CA GLU A 380 32.38 7.63 9.33
C GLU A 380 32.19 8.61 8.16
N CYS A 381 32.86 8.37 7.02
CA CYS A 381 32.68 9.17 5.80
C CYS A 381 31.22 9.17 5.34
N ARG A 382 30.57 7.99 5.29
CA ARG A 382 29.17 7.88 4.85
C ARG A 382 28.20 8.62 5.76
N ILE A 383 28.45 8.62 7.07
CA ILE A 383 27.64 9.38 8.02
C ILE A 383 27.84 10.88 7.81
N ALA A 384 29.09 11.33 7.67
CA ALA A 384 29.43 12.74 7.47
C ALA A 384 28.90 13.28 6.14
N LEU A 385 29.04 12.56 5.03
CA LEU A 385 28.52 12.98 3.73
C LEU A 385 27.00 13.07 3.71
N ARG A 386 26.29 12.16 4.39
CA ARG A 386 24.84 12.30 4.58
C ARG A 386 24.50 13.51 5.45
N ALA A 387 25.30 13.76 6.49
CA ALA A 387 25.14 14.90 7.39
C ALA A 387 25.40 16.27 6.69
N CYS A 388 26.22 16.26 5.65
CA CYS A 388 26.69 17.47 4.98
C CYS A 388 26.25 17.55 3.52
N SER A 389 25.27 16.75 3.09
CA SER A 389 24.75 16.75 1.71
C SER A 389 25.84 16.64 0.63
N ASN A 390 26.78 15.73 0.84
CA ASN A 390 27.96 15.47 0.01
C ASN A 390 28.98 16.62 -0.10
N ASP A 391 28.91 17.62 0.78
CA ASP A 391 29.98 18.61 0.94
C ASP A 391 31.17 18.00 1.70
N VAL A 392 32.32 17.90 1.03
CA VAL A 392 33.52 17.21 1.56
C VAL A 392 34.13 18.02 2.70
N GLU A 393 34.23 19.33 2.53
CA GLU A 393 34.83 20.26 3.49
C GLU A 393 33.99 20.30 4.78
N ALA A 394 32.67 20.45 4.66
CA ALA A 394 31.76 20.39 5.81
C ALA A 394 31.75 18.99 6.46
N ALA A 395 31.90 17.92 5.68
CA ALA A 395 32.00 16.56 6.22
C ALA A 395 33.27 16.35 7.06
N ILE A 396 34.41 16.93 6.66
CA ILE A 396 35.65 16.90 7.45
C ILE A 396 35.43 17.58 8.81
N GLU A 397 34.85 18.79 8.81
CA GLU A 397 34.54 19.53 10.04
C GLU A 397 33.58 18.75 10.94
N PHE A 398 32.55 18.14 10.35
CA PHE A 398 31.58 17.30 11.06
C PHE A 398 32.27 16.11 11.75
N ILE A 399 33.19 15.43 11.06
CA ILE A 399 33.94 14.30 11.62
C ILE A 399 34.78 14.75 12.82
N HIS A 400 35.49 15.88 12.69
CA HIS A 400 36.29 16.43 13.79
C HIS A 400 35.43 16.79 15.01
N SER A 401 34.30 17.45 14.79
CA SER A 401 33.35 17.83 15.85
C SER A 401 32.77 16.60 16.58
N GLN A 402 32.42 15.53 15.85
CA GLN A 402 31.93 14.29 16.44
C GLN A 402 32.99 13.57 17.29
N ARG A 403 34.23 13.50 16.81
CA ARG A 403 35.34 12.90 17.55
C ARG A 403 35.62 13.64 18.85
N GLU A 404 35.58 14.97 18.81
CA GLU A 404 35.79 15.79 20.00
C GLU A 404 34.65 15.62 21.01
N THR A 405 33.40 15.62 20.54
CA THR A 405 32.23 15.41 21.41
C THR A 405 32.28 14.03 22.09
N ARG A 406 32.69 12.96 21.37
CA ARG A 406 32.90 11.64 21.99
C ARG A 406 33.97 11.68 23.07
N ARG A 407 35.12 12.29 22.80
CA ARG A 407 36.20 12.42 23.79
C ARG A 407 35.76 13.16 25.04
N VAL A 408 34.98 14.23 24.88
CA VAL A 408 34.43 15.00 26.01
C VAL A 408 33.45 14.14 26.82
N ASN A 409 32.56 13.39 26.17
CA ASN A 409 31.60 12.52 26.84
C ASN A 409 32.27 11.34 27.56
N GLU A 410 33.30 10.74 26.97
CA GLU A 410 34.10 9.67 27.60
C GLU A 410 34.79 10.19 28.86
N ARG A 411 35.48 11.35 28.78
CA ARG A 411 36.09 12.00 29.95
C ARG A 411 35.07 12.35 31.04
N ARG A 412 33.83 12.68 30.66
CA ARG A 412 32.76 12.94 31.62
C ARG A 412 32.28 11.66 32.29
N SER A 413 32.08 10.60 31.53
CA SER A 413 31.68 9.29 32.07
C SER A 413 32.75 8.67 32.97
N GLU A 414 34.04 8.93 32.71
CA GLU A 414 35.15 8.51 33.58
C GLU A 414 35.22 9.31 34.89
N ARG A 415 34.72 10.55 34.91
CA ARG A 415 34.63 11.38 36.14
C ARG A 415 33.40 11.06 36.99
N GLU A 416 32.36 10.51 36.38
CA GLU A 416 31.10 10.14 37.04
C GLU A 416 31.09 8.67 37.51
N ARG A 417 32.11 7.87 37.16
CA ARG A 417 32.41 6.54 37.72
C ARG A 417 33.44 6.67 38.84
#